data_AF-A0A2A7N2F1-F1
#
_entry.id   AF-A0A2A7N2F1-F1
#
_cell.length_a   1.000
_cell.length_b   1.000
_cell.length_c   1.000
_cell.angle_alpha   90.00
_cell.angle_beta   90.00
_cell.angle_gamma   90.00
#
_symmetry.space_group_name_H-M   'P 1'
#
loop_
_entity.id
_entity.type
_entity.pdbx_description
1 polymer ?
#
loop_
_entity_poly.entity_id
_entity_poly.type
_entity_poly.pdbx_seq_one_letter_code
_entity_poly.pdbx_strand_id
1 'polypeptide(L)'
;MNRNHFRAAIAAAALAVGATVVAAAPAAHAEKLSEKTIKSECKEAGGTYNNTGATSTCVYKDIKGNNYVDYFSGGHYVTTIPL
;
A
#
# COMPACT_ATOMS: atom_id res chain seq x y z
N MET A 1 -12.98 -6.58 44.15
CA MET A 1 -12.08 -7.47 43.37
C MET A 1 -12.96 -8.50 42.67
N ASN A 2 -13.26 -8.31 41.38
CA ASN A 2 -14.14 -9.17 40.58
C ASN A 2 -13.36 -10.39 40.07
N ARG A 3 -13.88 -11.60 40.28
CA ARG A 3 -13.34 -12.85 39.74
C ARG A 3 -14.47 -13.65 39.08
N ASN A 4 -14.74 -13.39 37.81
CA ASN A 4 -15.47 -14.32 36.94
C ASN A 4 -14.62 -14.60 35.70
N HIS A 5 -13.90 -15.73 35.72
CA HIS A 5 -13.24 -16.28 34.53
C HIS A 5 -14.03 -17.50 34.07
N PHE A 6 -15.02 -17.27 33.22
CA PHE A 6 -15.63 -18.33 32.42
C PHE A 6 -14.82 -18.52 31.13
N ARG A 7 -14.45 -19.78 30.88
CA ARG A 7 -13.60 -20.27 29.80
C ARG A 7 -14.45 -20.64 28.57
N ALA A 8 -13.95 -20.32 27.37
CA ALA A 8 -14.11 -21.04 26.09
C ALA A 8 -13.13 -20.37 25.09
N ALA A 9 -12.02 -20.96 24.63
CA ALA A 9 -11.87 -22.02 23.61
C ALA A 9 -12.60 -21.63 22.30
N ILE A 10 -12.10 -21.61 21.06
CA ILE A 10 -11.02 -22.25 20.24
C ILE A 10 -10.84 -21.28 19.03
N ALA A 11 -9.68 -21.02 18.41
CA ALA A 11 -9.12 -21.81 17.31
C ALA A 11 -7.86 -21.13 16.76
N ALA A 12 -6.85 -21.94 16.46
CA ALA A 12 -5.62 -21.53 15.78
C ALA A 12 -5.90 -21.11 14.33
N ALA A 13 -5.28 -20.01 13.90
CA ALA A 13 -4.96 -19.76 12.50
C ALA A 13 -3.45 -19.57 12.40
N ALA A 14 -2.78 -20.60 11.88
CA ALA A 14 -1.37 -20.54 11.54
C ALA A 14 -1.19 -19.61 10.33
N LEU A 15 -0.62 -18.44 10.53
CA LEU A 15 -0.04 -17.67 9.45
C LEU A 15 1.44 -18.05 9.39
N ALA A 16 1.77 -18.90 8.42
CA ALA A 16 3.14 -19.18 8.04
C ALA A 16 3.80 -17.88 7.57
N VAL A 17 4.56 -17.22 8.46
CA VAL A 17 5.43 -16.12 8.08
C VAL A 17 6.68 -16.74 7.48
N GLY A 18 6.70 -16.84 6.16
CA GLY A 18 7.83 -17.31 5.37
C GLY A 18 9.09 -16.52 5.70
N ALA A 19 10.21 -17.23 5.75
CA ALA A 19 11.52 -16.75 6.13
C ALA A 19 11.92 -15.45 5.43
N THR A 20 12.23 -14.42 6.22
CA THR A 20 12.90 -13.20 5.79
C THR A 20 14.36 -13.52 5.45
N VAL A 21 14.64 -13.84 4.19
CA VAL A 21 15.99 -13.66 3.65
C VAL A 21 16.14 -12.18 3.30
N VAL A 22 16.92 -11.48 4.12
CA VAL A 22 17.41 -10.12 3.86
C VAL A 22 18.38 -10.20 2.67
N ALA A 23 17.82 -10.24 1.47
CA ALA A 23 18.59 -10.05 0.25
C ALA A 23 19.01 -8.58 0.19
N ALA A 24 20.30 -8.35 -0.03
CA ALA A 24 20.90 -7.03 -0.18
C ALA A 24 19.99 -6.13 -1.02
N ALA A 25 19.48 -5.05 -0.43
CA ALA A 25 18.72 -4.06 -1.17
C ALA A 25 19.66 -3.46 -2.22
N PRO A 26 19.47 -3.70 -3.53
CA PRO A 26 20.12 -2.87 -4.50
C PRO A 26 19.68 -1.44 -4.18
N ALA A 27 20.62 -0.50 -4.16
CA ALA A 27 20.32 0.91 -4.00
C ALA A 27 19.09 1.23 -4.85
N ALA A 28 18.03 1.71 -4.21
CA ALA A 28 16.74 1.99 -4.82
C ALA A 28 16.89 3.15 -5.82
N HIS A 29 17.53 2.88 -6.95
CA HIS A 29 17.12 3.48 -8.20
C HIS A 29 15.72 2.96 -8.43
N ALA A 30 14.72 3.66 -7.88
CA ALA A 30 13.34 3.41 -8.19
C ALA A 30 13.24 3.53 -9.72
N GLU A 31 13.23 2.38 -10.39
CA GLU A 31 13.06 2.32 -11.83
C GLU A 31 11.83 3.16 -12.15
N LYS A 32 11.95 3.94 -13.23
CA LYS A 32 10.85 4.75 -13.71
C LYS A 32 9.65 3.82 -13.90
N LEU A 33 8.60 4.03 -13.10
CA LEU A 33 7.38 3.27 -13.21
C LEU A 33 6.72 3.65 -14.53
N SER A 34 6.35 2.63 -15.31
CA SER A 34 5.53 2.86 -16.49
C SER A 34 4.17 3.38 -16.06
N GLU A 35 3.55 4.25 -16.87
CA GLU A 35 2.19 4.73 -16.59
C GLU A 35 1.17 3.59 -16.50
N LYS A 36 1.42 2.50 -17.22
CA LYS A 36 0.62 1.27 -17.12
C LYS A 36 0.74 0.63 -15.74
N THR A 37 1.94 0.60 -15.17
CA THR A 37 2.20 0.08 -13.82
C THR A 37 1.49 0.92 -12.78
N ILE A 38 1.70 2.26 -12.79
CA ILE A 38 1.08 3.19 -11.84
C ILE A 38 -0.46 3.05 -11.89
N LYS A 39 -1.03 2.99 -13.10
CA LYS A 39 -2.47 2.80 -13.27
C LYS A 39 -2.97 1.45 -12.75
N SER A 40 -2.22 0.37 -12.97
CA SER A 40 -2.58 -0.97 -12.49
C SER A 40 -2.56 -1.03 -10.97
N GLU A 41 -1.47 -0.59 -10.35
CA GLU A 41 -1.30 -0.59 -8.90
C GLU A 41 -2.34 0.33 -8.23
N CYS A 42 -2.61 1.49 -8.81
CA CYS A 42 -3.66 2.38 -8.31
C CYS A 42 -5.04 1.70 -8.29
N LYS A 43 -5.36 0.93 -9.33
CA LYS A 43 -6.62 0.19 -9.41
C LYS A 43 -6.66 -0.95 -8.40
N GLU A 44 -5.55 -1.66 -8.20
CA GLU A 44 -5.42 -2.73 -7.20
C GLU A 44 -5.59 -2.20 -5.77
N ALA A 45 -5.14 -0.97 -5.51
CA ALA A 45 -5.39 -0.24 -4.27
C ALA A 45 -6.85 0.26 -4.11
N GLY A 46 -7.73 -0.01 -5.10
CA GLY A 46 -9.10 0.51 -5.12
C GLY A 46 -9.18 2.02 -5.35
N GLY A 47 -8.10 2.62 -5.87
CA GLY A 47 -7.97 4.03 -6.12
C GLY A 47 -8.47 4.47 -7.51
N THR A 48 -8.49 5.78 -7.69
CA THR A 48 -8.80 6.45 -8.96
C THR A 48 -7.52 7.05 -9.54
N TYR A 49 -7.15 6.55 -10.70
CA TYR A 49 -5.97 7.02 -11.44
C TYR A 49 -6.31 8.21 -12.34
N ASN A 50 -5.47 9.24 -12.34
CA ASN A 50 -5.54 10.36 -13.26
C ASN A 50 -4.15 10.66 -13.85
N ASN A 51 -4.09 11.16 -15.09
CA ASN A 51 -2.82 11.48 -15.77
C ASN A 51 -2.99 12.69 -16.69
N THR A 52 -2.10 13.67 -16.55
CA THR A 52 -2.07 14.92 -17.35
C THR A 52 -0.90 14.96 -18.35
N GLY A 53 -0.20 13.85 -18.56
CA GLY A 53 0.96 13.69 -19.43
C GLY A 53 2.28 13.98 -18.71
N ALA A 54 2.34 15.08 -17.95
CA ALA A 54 3.52 15.43 -17.15
C ALA A 54 3.51 14.79 -15.76
N THR A 55 2.31 14.57 -15.20
CA THR A 55 2.12 14.06 -13.86
C THR A 55 0.95 13.09 -13.84
N SER A 56 1.10 12.02 -13.08
CA SER A 56 0.07 11.03 -12.82
C SER A 56 -0.23 11.02 -11.33
N THR A 57 -1.49 10.80 -10.99
CA THR A 57 -1.92 10.70 -9.60
C THR A 57 -2.74 9.46 -9.36
N CYS A 58 -2.65 8.93 -8.13
CA CYS A 58 -3.54 7.90 -7.64
C CYS A 58 -4.24 8.39 -6.38
N VAL A 59 -5.57 8.54 -6.43
CA VAL A 59 -6.38 8.87 -5.26
C VAL A 59 -6.92 7.58 -4.65
N TYR A 60 -6.60 7.24 -3.41
CA TYR A 60 -7.06 6.02 -2.76
C TYR A 60 -7.52 6.28 -1.32
N LYS A 61 -8.24 5.32 -0.76
CA LYS A 61 -8.74 5.36 0.61
C LYS A 61 -8.02 4.31 1.45
N ASP A 62 -7.46 4.72 2.59
CA ASP A 62 -6.85 3.78 3.52
C ASP A 62 -7.89 2.93 4.27
N ILE A 63 -7.41 1.97 5.06
CA ILE A 63 -8.27 1.10 5.88
C ILE A 63 -9.06 1.85 6.97
N LYS A 64 -8.68 3.09 7.31
CA LYS A 64 -9.36 3.94 8.29
C LYS A 64 -10.39 4.87 7.63
N GLY A 65 -10.47 4.86 6.30
CA GLY A 65 -11.36 5.71 5.53
C GLY A 65 -10.79 7.07 5.13
N ASN A 66 -9.50 7.34 5.39
CA ASN A 66 -8.83 8.57 5.00
C ASN A 66 -8.48 8.54 3.52
N ASN A 67 -8.63 9.66 2.83
CA ASN A 67 -8.26 9.76 1.42
C ASN A 67 -6.83 10.29 1.27
N TYR A 68 -6.09 9.71 0.34
CA TYR A 68 -4.72 10.09 0.01
C TYR A 68 -4.57 10.23 -1.50
N VAL A 69 -3.62 11.05 -1.93
CA VAL A 69 -3.20 11.20 -3.32
C VAL A 69 -1.71 10.99 -3.44
N ASP A 70 -1.33 9.95 -4.17
CA ASP A 70 0.05 9.75 -4.60
C ASP A 70 0.30 10.52 -5.90
N TYR A 71 1.42 11.25 -5.96
CA TYR A 71 1.86 12.00 -7.12
C TYR A 71 3.08 11.35 -7.75
N PHE A 72 3.02 11.18 -9.06
CA PHE A 72 4.09 10.64 -9.88
C PHE A 72 4.44 11.63 -10.99
N SER A 73 5.71 11.98 -11.14
CA SER A 73 6.19 12.88 -12.20
C SER A 73 7.10 12.11 -13.16
N GLY A 74 6.70 12.04 -14.43
CA GLY A 74 7.45 11.31 -15.45
C GLY A 74 7.75 9.85 -15.08
N GLY A 75 6.86 9.19 -14.33
CA GLY A 75 7.01 7.81 -13.85
C GLY A 75 7.75 7.66 -12.50
N HIS A 76 8.16 8.75 -11.85
CA HIS A 76 8.78 8.69 -10.52
C HIS A 76 7.78 9.11 -9.45
N TYR A 77 7.68 8.32 -8.38
CA TYR A 77 6.95 8.73 -7.19
C TYR A 77 7.59 9.99 -6.59
N VAL A 78 6.75 10.98 -6.28
CA VAL A 78 7.16 12.28 -5.76
C VAL A 78 6.75 12.43 -4.30
N THR A 79 5.46 12.24 -4.00
CA THR A 79 4.90 12.46 -2.66
C THR A 79 3.48 11.89 -2.52
N THR A 80 3.04 11.72 -1.29
CA THR A 80 1.64 11.43 -0.91
C THR A 80 1.08 12.62 -0.15
N ILE A 81 -0.13 13.06 -0.50
CA ILE A 81 -0.84 14.14 0.17
C ILE A 81 -2.17 13.62 0.74
N PRO A 82 -2.49 13.85 2.03
CA PRO A 82 -3.81 13.55 2.58
C PRO A 82 -4.86 14.56 2.06
N LEU A 83 -6.09 14.09 1.79
CA LEU A 83 -7.24 14.92 1.41
C LEU A 83 -8.25 15.10 2.55
#